data_AF-A0A6A6R6W0-F1
#
_entry.id   AF-A0A6A6R6W0-F1
#
_cell.length_a   1.000
_cell.length_b   1.000
_cell.length_c   1.000
_cell.angle_alpha   90.00
_cell.angle_beta   90.00
_cell.angle_gamma   90.00
#
_symmetry.space_group_name_H-M   'P 1'
#
loop_
_entity.id
_entity.type
_entity.pdbx_description
1 polymer ?
#
loop_
_entity_poly.entity_id
_entity_poly.type
_entity_poly.pdbx_seq_one_letter_code
_entity_poly.pdbx_strand_id
1 'polypeptide(L)'
;MASARTISKTSRKVSIATSPRPHPSSDRPSGVVYFWAALGVGIVALFINNVVRWSLSEDFVRSDPGPDPYPYLAILRGTEALSCTIFILLGTRTLILPWLRTGVPSLDGKLFLGGVSASTLDILFAVFQPT
;
A
#
# COMPACT_ATOMS: atom_id res chain seq x y z
N MET A 1 -25.67 -70.22 10.01
CA MET A 1 -24.62 -69.34 10.56
C MET A 1 -24.14 -68.41 9.46
N ALA A 2 -24.53 -67.12 9.50
CA ALA A 2 -24.15 -66.13 8.50
C ALA A 2 -22.81 -65.50 8.89
N SER A 3 -21.80 -65.68 8.04
CA SER A 3 -20.47 -65.08 8.22
C SER A 3 -20.49 -63.65 7.69
N ALA A 4 -20.41 -62.69 8.61
CA ALA A 4 -20.38 -61.26 8.31
C ALA A 4 -19.07 -60.89 7.61
N ARG A 5 -19.15 -60.46 6.34
CA ARG A 5 -18.02 -59.96 5.56
C ARG A 5 -17.66 -58.55 6.03
N THR A 6 -16.55 -58.41 6.73
CA THR A 6 -15.98 -57.11 7.12
C THR A 6 -15.51 -56.35 5.88
N ILE A 7 -16.17 -55.23 5.57
CA ILE A 7 -15.77 -54.33 4.48
C ILE A 7 -14.56 -53.52 4.94
N SER A 8 -13.37 -53.90 4.45
CA SER A 8 -12.15 -53.10 4.58
C SER A 8 -12.27 -51.85 3.71
N LYS A 9 -12.44 -50.69 4.34
CA LYS A 9 -12.48 -49.39 3.67
C LYS A 9 -11.03 -48.97 3.40
N THR A 10 -10.56 -49.17 2.18
CA THR A 10 -9.24 -48.74 1.71
C THR A 10 -9.09 -47.24 1.90
N SER A 11 -8.45 -46.83 2.99
CA SER A 11 -8.06 -45.45 3.25
C SER A 11 -7.02 -45.05 2.20
N ARG A 12 -7.47 -44.34 1.17
CA ARG A 12 -6.60 -43.72 0.17
C ARG A 12 -5.77 -42.66 0.90
N LYS A 13 -4.52 -43.00 1.27
CA LYS A 13 -3.53 -42.02 1.75
C LYS A 13 -3.28 -41.03 0.62
N VAL A 14 -3.88 -39.85 0.71
CA VAL A 14 -3.52 -38.70 -0.13
C VAL A 14 -2.17 -38.22 0.39
N SER A 15 -1.10 -38.69 -0.24
CA SER A 15 0.24 -38.12 -0.06
C SER A 15 0.26 -36.78 -0.78
N ILE A 16 -0.04 -35.70 -0.05
CA ILE A 16 0.23 -34.34 -0.53
C ILE A 16 1.75 -34.28 -0.68
N ALA A 17 2.22 -34.28 -1.92
CA ALA A 17 3.62 -34.00 -2.23
C ALA A 17 3.94 -32.63 -1.63
N THR A 18 4.62 -32.64 -0.49
CA THR A 18 5.16 -31.43 0.11
C THR A 18 6.31 -31.03 -0.80
N SER A 19 6.00 -30.24 -1.83
CA SER A 19 7.02 -29.61 -2.66
C SER A 19 8.03 -28.96 -1.72
N PRO A 20 9.34 -29.20 -1.91
CA PRO A 20 10.37 -28.53 -1.12
C PRO A 20 10.10 -27.02 -1.19
N ARG A 21 9.87 -26.42 -0.01
CA ARG A 21 9.68 -24.98 0.10
C ARG A 21 10.88 -24.33 -0.59
N PRO A 22 10.69 -23.44 -1.59
CA PRO A 22 11.82 -22.81 -2.25
C PRO A 22 12.69 -22.17 -1.18
N HIS A 23 13.93 -22.64 -1.03
CA HIS A 23 14.91 -21.94 -0.23
C HIS A 23 15.09 -20.56 -0.86
N PRO A 24 15.12 -19.47 -0.06
CA PRO A 24 15.39 -18.16 -0.62
C PRO A 24 16.79 -18.22 -1.23
N SER A 25 16.85 -18.21 -2.56
CA SER A 25 18.12 -18.07 -3.27
C SER A 25 18.71 -16.71 -2.88
N SER A 26 19.89 -16.74 -2.26
CA SER A 26 20.63 -15.54 -1.87
C SER A 26 21.14 -14.73 -3.08
N ASP A 27 21.07 -15.31 -4.28
CA ASP A 27 21.61 -14.76 -5.52
C ASP A 27 20.63 -13.88 -6.31
N ARG A 28 19.64 -13.27 -5.64
CA ARG A 28 18.84 -12.24 -6.33
C ARG A 28 19.73 -11.01 -6.56
N PRO A 29 19.81 -10.46 -7.80
CA PRO A 29 20.60 -9.27 -8.08
C PRO A 29 20.04 -8.08 -7.30
N SER A 30 20.63 -7.82 -6.14
CA SER A 30 20.15 -6.85 -5.15
C SER A 30 20.41 -5.41 -5.60
N GLY A 31 21.38 -5.18 -6.49
CA GLY A 31 21.80 -3.85 -6.94
C GLY A 31 20.68 -3.01 -7.53
N VAL A 32 19.79 -3.60 -8.33
CA VAL A 32 18.64 -2.88 -8.91
C VAL A 32 17.66 -2.45 -7.82
N VAL A 33 17.40 -3.33 -6.85
CA VAL A 33 16.51 -3.01 -5.71
C VAL A 33 17.08 -1.86 -4.88
N TYR A 34 18.38 -1.89 -4.59
CA TYR A 34 19.05 -0.81 -3.85
C TYR A 34 19.04 0.52 -4.61
N PHE A 35 19.23 0.50 -5.93
CA PHE A 35 19.14 1.70 -6.75
C PHE A 35 17.75 2.35 -6.65
N TRP A 36 16.67 1.58 -6.84
CA TRP A 36 15.31 2.10 -6.73
C TRP A 36 14.95 2.55 -5.32
N ALA A 37 15.43 1.83 -4.30
CA ALA A 37 15.25 2.24 -2.91
C ALA A 37 15.95 3.58 -2.63
N ALA A 38 17.20 3.76 -3.07
CA ALA A 38 17.96 4.99 -2.91
C ALA A 38 17.31 6.16 -3.65
N LEU A 39 16.85 5.93 -4.90
CA LEU A 39 16.12 6.92 -5.67
C LEU A 39 14.83 7.35 -4.94
N GLY A 40 14.06 6.39 -4.45
CA GLY A 40 12.84 6.65 -3.68
C GLY A 40 13.11 7.48 -2.42
N VAL A 41 14.14 7.11 -1.66
CA VAL A 41 14.58 7.89 -0.48
C VAL A 41 15.00 9.30 -0.88
N GLY A 42 15.74 9.47 -1.97
CA GLY A 42 16.13 10.77 -2.50
C GLY A 42 14.93 11.65 -2.86
N ILE A 43 13.92 11.08 -3.53
CA ILE A 43 12.67 11.77 -3.87
C ILE A 43 11.93 12.21 -2.61
N VAL A 44 11.78 11.31 -1.62
CA VAL A 44 11.11 11.63 -0.35
C VAL A 44 11.87 12.72 0.40
N ALA A 45 13.20 12.64 0.47
CA ALA A 45 14.02 13.67 1.12
C ALA A 45 13.90 15.03 0.42
N LEU A 46 13.93 15.05 -0.91
CA LEU A 46 13.75 16.27 -1.70
C LEU A 46 12.35 16.86 -1.50
N PHE A 47 11.31 16.02 -1.47
CA PHE A 47 9.95 16.46 -1.17
C PHE A 47 9.87 17.10 0.23
N ILE A 48 10.36 16.41 1.27
CA ILE A 48 10.38 16.94 2.64
C ILE A 48 11.14 18.27 2.69
N ASN A 49 12.32 18.35 2.09
CA ASN A 49 13.12 19.57 2.05
C ASN A 49 12.37 20.74 1.39
N ASN A 50 11.71 20.51 0.26
CA ASN A 50 10.95 21.55 -0.42
C ASN A 50 9.73 21.99 0.38
N VAL A 51 8.99 21.05 0.99
CA VAL A 51 7.85 21.38 1.85
C VAL A 51 8.29 22.17 3.06
N VAL A 52 9.34 21.74 3.76
CA VAL A 52 9.88 22.45 4.93
C VAL A 52 10.36 23.83 4.54
N ARG A 53 11.14 23.95 3.46
CA ARG A 53 11.65 25.25 2.98
C ARG A 53 10.51 26.19 2.58
N TRP A 54 9.48 25.67 1.92
CA TRP A 54 8.32 26.46 1.54
C TRP A 54 7.53 26.94 2.75
N SER A 55 7.26 26.07 3.73
CA SER A 55 6.56 26.44 4.97
C SER A 55 7.31 27.45 5.83
N LEU A 56 8.64 27.53 5.68
CA LEU A 56 9.50 28.51 6.35
C LEU A 56 9.77 29.75 5.48
N SER A 57 9.28 29.79 4.24
CA SER A 57 9.44 30.95 3.35
C SER A 57 8.58 32.11 3.82
N GLU A 58 9.02 33.33 3.53
CA GLU A 58 8.22 34.55 3.72
C GLU A 58 6.96 34.56 2.84
N ASP A 59 6.94 33.75 1.77
CA ASP A 59 5.78 33.56 0.90
C ASP A 59 4.68 32.67 1.52
N PHE A 60 4.93 32.04 2.68
CA PHE A 60 3.95 31.23 3.38
C PHE A 60 2.96 32.13 4.14
N VAL A 61 2.20 32.91 3.38
CA VAL A 61 1.14 33.78 3.89
C VAL A 61 -0.20 33.07 3.68
N ARG A 62 -1.07 33.16 4.68
CA ARG A 62 -2.45 32.70 4.53
C ARG A 62 -3.12 33.54 3.44
N SER A 63 -3.47 32.92 2.31
CA SER A 63 -4.33 33.55 1.31
C SER A 63 -5.65 33.94 1.96
N ASP A 64 -6.09 35.19 1.77
CA ASP A 64 -7.39 35.65 2.24
C ASP A 64 -8.48 34.78 1.58
N PRO A 65 -9.23 33.98 2.36
CA PRO A 65 -10.16 33.00 1.79
C PRO A 65 -11.38 33.63 1.11
N GLY A 66 -11.61 34.94 1.28
CA GLY A 66 -12.82 35.60 0.78
C GLY A 66 -14.10 34.96 1.34
N PRO A 67 -15.28 35.40 0.85
CA PRO A 67 -16.54 34.74 1.18
C PRO A 67 -16.58 33.36 0.50
N ASP A 68 -16.65 32.30 1.31
CA ASP A 68 -16.72 30.93 0.82
C ASP A 68 -18.04 30.69 0.06
N PRO A 69 -18.01 30.38 -1.24
CA PRO A 69 -19.21 30.16 -2.02
C PRO A 69 -19.88 28.81 -1.72
N TYR A 70 -19.23 27.91 -0.98
CA TYR A 70 -19.72 26.54 -0.79
C TYR A 70 -20.45 26.36 0.57
N PRO A 71 -21.79 26.21 0.57
CA PRO A 71 -22.58 26.18 1.79
C PRO A 71 -22.35 24.92 2.65
N TYR A 72 -21.70 23.89 2.12
CA TYR A 72 -21.43 22.62 2.79
C TYR A 72 -19.93 22.39 3.07
N LEU A 73 -19.12 23.44 3.19
CA LEU A 73 -17.68 23.31 3.42
C LEU A 73 -17.35 22.41 4.62
N ALA A 74 -18.11 22.51 5.71
CA ALA A 74 -17.92 21.66 6.88
C ALA A 74 -18.04 20.16 6.56
N ILE A 75 -18.97 19.78 5.68
CA ILE A 75 -19.15 18.39 5.23
C ILE A 75 -17.95 17.99 4.38
N LEU A 76 -17.53 18.83 3.44
CA LEU A 76 -16.37 18.58 2.58
C LEU A 76 -15.08 18.38 3.41
N ARG A 77 -14.82 19.25 4.39
CA ARG A 77 -13.67 19.11 5.29
C ARG A 77 -13.80 17.88 6.18
N GLY A 78 -15.01 17.53 6.59
CA GLY A 78 -15.29 16.30 7.34
C GLY A 78 -14.99 15.03 6.54
N THR A 79 -15.41 14.97 5.28
CA THR A 79 -15.13 13.82 4.40
C THR A 79 -13.66 13.75 4.01
N GLU A 80 -13.00 14.89 3.80
CA GLU A 80 -11.56 14.99 3.61
C GLU A 80 -10.80 14.43 4.82
N ALA A 81 -11.09 14.94 6.03
CA ALA A 81 -10.44 14.47 7.25
C ALA A 81 -10.69 12.97 7.51
N LEU A 82 -11.92 12.50 7.27
CA LEU A 82 -12.30 11.09 7.43
C LEU A 82 -11.55 10.20 6.44
N SER A 83 -11.51 10.59 5.17
CA SER A 83 -10.82 9.81 4.13
C SER A 83 -9.30 9.76 4.38
N CYS A 84 -8.67 10.88 4.76
CA CYS A 84 -7.27 10.90 5.19
C CYS A 84 -7.02 9.96 6.39
N THR A 85 -7.91 9.99 7.40
CA THR A 85 -7.78 9.15 8.59
C THR A 85 -7.86 7.66 8.24
N ILE A 86 -8.84 7.28 7.43
CA ILE A 86 -9.00 5.89 6.97
C ILE A 86 -7.77 5.45 6.17
N PHE A 87 -7.27 6.32 5.28
CA PHE A 87 -6.10 6.04 4.47
C PHE A 87 -4.85 5.77 5.33
N ILE A 88 -4.58 6.64 6.31
CA ILE A 88 -3.47 6.48 7.26
C ILE A 88 -3.62 5.20 8.07
N LEU A 89 -4.83 4.91 8.57
CA LEU A 89 -5.09 3.72 9.37
C LEU A 89 -4.86 2.45 8.57
N LEU A 90 -5.36 2.39 7.33
CA LEU A 90 -5.16 1.25 6.43
C LEU A 90 -3.68 1.06 6.12
N GLY A 91 -2.98 2.09 5.65
CA GLY A 91 -1.55 2.02 5.37
C GLY A 91 -0.74 1.59 6.60
N THR A 92 -1.08 2.11 7.77
CA THR A 92 -0.40 1.75 9.02
C THR A 92 -0.61 0.27 9.36
N ARG A 93 -1.86 -0.23 9.30
CA ARG A 93 -2.20 -1.60 9.70
C ARG A 93 -1.82 -2.67 8.68
N THR A 94 -1.91 -2.39 7.38
CA THR A 94 -1.68 -3.38 6.32
C THR A 94 -0.24 -3.33 5.79
N LEU A 95 0.39 -2.16 5.77
CA LEU A 95 1.73 -1.98 5.23
C LEU A 95 2.78 -1.83 6.32
N ILE A 96 2.68 -0.79 7.16
CA ILE A 96 3.76 -0.40 8.09
C ILE A 96 3.95 -1.45 9.20
N LEU A 97 2.90 -1.76 9.96
CA LEU A 97 3.02 -2.70 11.10
C LEU A 97 3.49 -4.10 10.67
N PRO A 98 2.92 -4.72 9.62
CA PRO A 98 3.39 -6.03 9.15
C PRO A 98 4.83 -5.97 8.69
N TRP A 99 5.22 -4.94 7.93
CA TRP A 99 6.59 -4.77 7.46
C TRP A 99 7.59 -4.65 8.62
N LEU A 100 7.28 -3.86 9.65
CA LEU A 100 8.13 -3.73 10.84
C LEU A 100 8.25 -5.04 11.63
N ARG A 101 7.22 -5.90 11.62
CA ARG A 101 7.21 -7.16 12.37
C ARG A 101 7.92 -8.31 11.66
N THR A 102 7.76 -8.43 10.34
CA THR A 102 8.20 -9.61 9.58
C THR A 102 9.26 -9.30 8.53
N GLY A 103 9.57 -8.02 8.28
CA GLY A 103 10.47 -7.58 7.23
C GLY A 103 9.89 -7.68 5.82
N VAL A 104 8.63 -8.11 5.67
CA VAL A 104 7.95 -8.22 4.38
C VAL A 104 6.53 -7.64 4.46
N PRO A 105 6.08 -6.86 3.46
CA PRO A 105 4.72 -6.37 3.42
C PRO A 105 3.71 -7.51 3.28
N SER A 106 2.57 -7.38 3.95
CA SER A 106 1.44 -8.31 3.80
C SER A 106 0.87 -8.26 2.38
N LEU A 107 0.08 -9.26 1.97
CA LEU A 107 -0.61 -9.24 0.68
C LEU A 107 -1.48 -7.98 0.55
N ASP A 108 -2.24 -7.65 1.59
CA ASP A 108 -3.09 -6.46 1.64
C ASP A 108 -2.27 -5.17 1.56
N GLY A 109 -1.09 -5.13 2.18
CA GLY A 109 -0.17 -4.00 2.07
C GLY A 109 0.39 -3.80 0.67
N LYS A 110 0.65 -4.89 -0.06
CA LYS A 110 1.07 -4.83 -1.48
C LYS A 110 -0.08 -4.34 -2.38
N LEU A 111 -1.29 -4.84 -2.15
CA LEU A 111 -2.48 -4.37 -2.87
C LEU A 111 -2.76 -2.89 -2.57
N PHE A 112 -2.59 -2.46 -1.33
CA PHE A 112 -2.69 -1.06 -0.93
C PHE A 112 -1.68 -0.19 -1.70
N LEU A 113 -0.40 -0.57 -1.74
CA LEU A 113 0.62 0.15 -2.52
C LEU A 113 0.27 0.21 -4.02
N GLY A 114 -0.23 -0.90 -4.58
CA GLY A 114 -0.70 -0.95 -5.96
C GLY A 114 -1.85 0.03 -6.23
N GLY A 115 -2.86 0.06 -5.35
CA GLY A 115 -4.00 0.97 -5.44
C GLY A 115 -3.60 2.44 -5.34
N VAL A 116 -2.70 2.79 -4.42
CA VAL A 116 -2.15 4.16 -4.29
C VAL A 116 -1.38 4.58 -5.53
N SER A 117 -0.61 3.67 -6.11
CA SER A 117 0.15 3.95 -7.33
C SER A 117 -0.81 4.13 -8.53
N ALA A 118 -1.85 3.30 -8.61
CA ALA A 118 -2.84 3.36 -9.68
C ALA A 118 -3.69 4.63 -9.63
N SER A 119 -4.05 5.14 -8.44
CA SER A 119 -4.83 6.38 -8.33
C SER A 119 -4.09 7.59 -8.89
N THR A 120 -2.76 7.57 -8.91
CA THR A 120 -1.96 8.65 -9.50
C THR A 120 -2.05 8.67 -11.03
N LEU A 121 -2.30 7.51 -11.65
CA LEU A 121 -2.49 7.41 -13.10
C LEU A 121 -3.79 8.07 -13.55
N ASP A 122 -4.83 8.06 -12.71
CA ASP A 122 -6.13 8.69 -13.03
C ASP A 122 -5.97 10.21 -13.24
N ILE A 123 -5.20 10.86 -12.39
CA ILE A 123 -4.86 12.29 -12.52
C ILE A 123 -4.05 12.55 -13.79
N LEU A 124 -3.08 11.68 -14.10
CA LEU A 124 -2.30 11.81 -15.33
C LEU A 124 -3.20 11.68 -16.56
N PHE A 125 -4.11 10.71 -16.58
CA PHE A 125 -5.05 10.54 -17.68
C PHE A 125 -6.02 11.73 -17.81
N ALA A 126 -6.48 12.31 -16.70
CA ALA A 126 -7.30 13.51 -16.72
C ALA A 126 -6.56 14.72 -17.34
N VAL A 127 -5.26 14.87 -17.09
CA VAL A 127 -4.44 15.95 -17.68
C VAL A 127 -4.23 15.75 -19.20
N PHE A 128 -4.22 14.51 -19.68
CA PHE A 128 -4.00 14.19 -21.09
C PHE A 128 -5.30 13.96 -21.89
N GLN A 129 -6.48 14.10 -21.28
CA GLN A 129 -7.75 14.17 -22.00
C GLN A 129 -8.04 15.61 -22.41
N PRO A 130 -7.91 15.99 -23.70
CA PRO A 130 -8.37 17.30 -24.15
C PRO A 130 -9.90 17.36 -23.99
N THR A 131 -10.38 18.37 -23.26
CA THR A 131 -11.80 18.77 -23.22
C THR A 131 -12.27 19.26 -24.57
#